data_AF-A0A2S9IML4-F1
#
_entry.id   AF-A0A2S9IML4-F1
#
_cell.length_a   1.000
_cell.length_b   1.000
_cell.length_c   1.000
_cell.angle_alpha   90.00
_cell.angle_beta   90.00
_cell.angle_gamma   90.00
#
_symmetry.space_group_name_H-M   'P 1'
#
loop_
_entity.id
_entity.type
_entity.pdbx_description
1 polymer ?
#
loop_
_entity_poly.entity_id
_entity_poly.type
_entity_poly.pdbx_seq_one_letter_code
_entity_poly.pdbx_strand_id
1 'polypeptide(L)'
;MSRPFDPLRERLLRAGIAPRYVHRYLTELSEHFEDLTATFVQSGLPKSEAEARSHARLGNLEDLAQAMIRRRDLRSWHARAPWATLVLAPSLILAAGVAGCILLLVAIRHYGAGSGGLTEAITALSNLILPILCGWSIAAIAVRQRLQPVWPTVALIIVALLGSMVHLGAHNLTVGIGMPPDMRFALNLLLTLSPYLVWRRWLMPALDDSR
;
A
#
# COMPACT_ATOMS: atom_id res chain seq x y z
N MET A 1 16.05 -8.96 21.32
CA MET A 1 17.29 -9.58 20.82
C MET A 1 17.35 -9.33 19.33
N SER A 2 18.23 -8.44 18.90
CA SER A 2 18.48 -8.15 17.48
C SER A 2 18.96 -9.44 16.82
N ARG A 3 18.18 -9.98 15.88
CA ARG A 3 18.60 -11.20 15.18
C ARG A 3 19.77 -10.82 14.26
N PRO A 4 20.81 -11.65 14.11
CA PRO A 4 21.99 -11.35 13.29
C PRO A 4 21.67 -10.93 11.84
N PHE A 5 20.46 -11.20 11.38
CA PHE A 5 19.98 -10.92 10.03
C PHE A 5 18.95 -9.77 9.92
N ASP A 6 18.75 -8.97 10.97
CA ASP A 6 17.84 -7.81 10.91
C ASP A 6 18.17 -6.79 9.80
N PRO A 7 19.44 -6.45 9.52
CA PRO A 7 19.80 -5.60 8.39
C PRO A 7 19.41 -6.20 7.03
N LEU A 8 19.57 -7.52 6.88
CA LEU A 8 19.19 -8.26 5.68
C LEU A 8 17.66 -8.25 5.50
N ARG A 9 16.91 -8.47 6.59
CA ARG A 9 15.45 -8.39 6.61
C ARG A 9 14.95 -7.06 6.07
N GLU A 10 15.46 -5.95 6.61
CA GLU A 10 15.00 -4.63 6.22
C GLU A 10 15.30 -4.34 4.75
N ARG A 11 16.47 -4.77 4.28
CA ARG A 11 16.88 -4.61 2.89
C ARG A 11 16.02 -5.40 1.90
N LEU A 12 15.71 -6.66 2.19
CA LEU A 12 14.83 -7.49 1.36
C LEU A 12 13.41 -6.91 1.28
N LEU A 13 12.90 -6.38 2.40
CA LEU A 13 11.60 -5.70 2.43
C LEU A 13 11.61 -4.41 1.62
N ARG A 14 12.65 -3.57 1.75
CA ARG A 14 12.82 -2.36 0.92
C ARG A 14 12.90 -2.69 -0.58
N ALA A 15 13.47 -3.84 -0.93
CA ALA A 15 13.52 -4.32 -2.30
C ALA A 15 12.19 -4.93 -2.83
N GLY A 16 11.13 -4.95 -2.01
CA GLY A 16 9.79 -5.37 -2.42
C GLY A 16 9.52 -6.88 -2.36
N ILE A 17 10.40 -7.65 -1.72
CA ILE A 17 10.20 -9.09 -1.50
C ILE A 17 9.06 -9.30 -0.49
N ALA A 18 8.19 -10.27 -0.75
CA ALA A 18 7.02 -10.46 0.10
C ALA A 18 7.42 -10.88 1.53
N PRO A 19 6.77 -10.35 2.58
CA PRO A 19 7.13 -10.63 3.98
C PRO A 19 7.19 -12.12 4.33
N ARG A 20 6.31 -12.94 3.72
CA ARG A 20 6.31 -14.40 3.90
C ARG A 20 7.61 -15.06 3.42
N TYR A 21 8.15 -14.60 2.29
CA TYR A 21 9.38 -15.13 1.72
C TYR A 21 10.58 -14.64 2.49
N VAL A 22 10.58 -13.38 2.92
CA VAL A 22 11.62 -12.85 3.82
C VAL A 22 11.65 -13.63 5.13
N HIS A 23 10.49 -13.89 5.75
CA HIS A 23 10.44 -14.64 6.99
C HIS A 23 10.94 -16.07 6.83
N ARG A 24 10.42 -16.79 5.82
CA ARG A 24 10.88 -18.15 5.50
C ARG A 24 12.39 -18.20 5.24
N TYR A 25 12.90 -17.28 4.42
CA TYR A 25 14.32 -17.24 4.08
C TYR A 25 15.21 -16.95 5.30
N LEU A 26 14.80 -16.03 6.17
CA LEU A 26 15.55 -15.75 7.40
C LEU A 26 15.50 -16.90 8.40
N THR A 27 14.40 -17.64 8.46
CA THR A 27 14.32 -18.87 9.27
C THR A 27 15.28 -19.93 8.73
N GLU A 28 15.22 -20.23 7.43
CA GLU A 28 16.14 -21.19 6.78
C GLU A 28 17.61 -20.77 6.95
N LEU A 29 17.91 -19.47 6.88
CA LEU A 29 19.27 -18.94 7.07
C LEU A 29 19.74 -19.07 8.53
N SER A 30 18.85 -18.81 9.50
CA SER A 30 19.14 -18.99 10.92
C SER A 30 19.37 -20.46 11.26
N GLU A 31 18.54 -21.37 10.74
CA GLU A 31 18.71 -22.81 10.92
C GLU A 31 20.07 -23.25 10.36
N HIS A 32 20.43 -22.83 9.15
CA HIS A 32 21.74 -23.16 8.58
C HIS A 32 22.92 -22.59 9.37
N PHE A 33 22.77 -21.38 9.94
CA PHE A 33 23.77 -20.78 10.81
C PHE A 33 23.95 -21.57 12.10
N GLU A 34 22.85 -22.03 12.70
CA GLU A 34 22.87 -22.85 13.90
C GLU A 34 23.53 -24.21 13.63
N ASP A 35 23.22 -24.84 12.49
CA ASP A 35 23.86 -26.10 12.05
C ASP A 35 25.39 -25.94 11.85
N LEU A 36 25.82 -24.86 11.19
CA LEU A 36 27.25 -24.57 11.00
C LEU A 36 27.95 -24.34 12.34
N THR A 37 27.31 -23.61 13.25
CA THR A 37 27.86 -23.30 14.57
C THR A 37 27.97 -24.56 15.42
N ALA A 38 26.94 -25.42 15.40
CA ALA A 38 26.96 -26.71 16.08
C ALA A 38 28.09 -27.60 15.56
N THR A 39 28.32 -27.62 14.24
CA THR A 39 29.42 -28.37 13.61
C THR A 39 30.79 -27.89 14.10
N PHE A 40 30.99 -26.57 14.18
CA PHE A 40 32.25 -26.01 14.68
C PHE A 40 32.46 -26.24 16.18
N VAL A 41 31.41 -26.14 16.99
CA VAL A 41 31.48 -26.46 18.43
C VAL A 41 31.82 -27.93 18.64
N GLN A 42 31.21 -28.85 17.87
CA GLN A 42 31.55 -30.28 17.91
C GLN A 42 32.99 -30.55 17.50
N SER A 43 33.56 -29.73 16.60
CA SER A 43 34.99 -29.79 16.25
C SER A 43 35.94 -29.21 17.30
N GLY A 44 35.42 -28.81 18.48
CA GLY A 44 36.21 -28.34 19.62
C GLY A 44 36.43 -26.83 19.67
N LEU A 45 35.77 -26.05 18.81
CA LEU A 45 35.86 -24.58 18.88
C LEU A 45 34.98 -24.03 20.01
N PRO A 46 35.46 -23.00 20.73
CA PRO A 46 34.60 -22.27 21.65
C PRO A 46 33.45 -21.59 20.88
N LYS A 47 32.27 -21.50 21.52
CA LYS A 47 31.03 -21.06 20.88
C LYS A 47 31.15 -19.70 20.17
N SER A 48 31.85 -18.73 20.76
CA SER A 48 32.07 -17.41 20.17
C SER A 48 32.89 -17.45 18.87
N GLU A 49 33.92 -18.30 18.80
CA GLU A 49 34.71 -18.48 17.58
C GLU A 49 33.97 -19.30 16.54
N ALA A 50 33.17 -20.27 16.97
CA ALA A 50 32.28 -21.04 16.09
C ALA A 50 31.27 -20.11 15.40
N GLU A 51 30.62 -19.20 16.14
CA GLU A 51 29.70 -18.21 15.57
C GLU A 51 30.38 -17.27 14.57
N ALA A 52 31.58 -16.78 14.90
CA ALA A 52 32.37 -15.93 13.99
C ALA A 52 32.76 -16.67 12.69
N ARG A 53 33.17 -17.94 12.79
CA ARG A 53 33.49 -18.79 11.63
C ARG A 53 32.26 -19.14 10.81
N SER A 54 31.12 -19.41 11.44
CA SER A 54 29.85 -19.63 10.76
C SER A 54 29.42 -18.39 9.97
N HIS A 55 29.58 -17.20 10.54
CA HIS A 55 29.30 -15.95 9.84
C HIS A 55 30.22 -15.74 8.63
N ALA A 56 31.53 -16.00 8.78
CA ALA A 56 32.47 -15.92 7.67
C ALA A 56 32.13 -16.90 6.54
N ARG A 57 31.58 -18.07 6.88
CA ARG A 57 31.22 -19.13 5.91
C ARG A 57 29.89 -18.89 5.20
N LEU A 58 28.92 -18.23 5.85
CA LEU A 58 27.69 -17.75 5.20
C LEU A 58 27.96 -16.73 4.09
N GLY A 59 29.11 -16.07 4.12
CA GLY A 59 29.51 -15.08 3.13
C GLY A 59 28.87 -13.72 3.35
N ASN A 60 28.93 -12.88 2.33
CA ASN A 60 28.46 -11.49 2.42
C ASN A 60 26.92 -11.43 2.38
N LEU A 61 26.32 -10.78 3.37
CA LEU A 61 24.88 -10.51 3.41
C LEU A 61 24.40 -9.74 2.16
N GLU A 62 25.28 -8.95 1.54
CA GLU A 62 25.02 -8.25 0.28
C GLU A 62 24.71 -9.21 -0.87
N ASP A 63 25.52 -10.25 -1.04
CA ASP A 63 25.38 -11.20 -2.15
C ASP A 63 24.13 -12.04 -1.96
N LEU A 64 23.85 -12.43 -0.70
CA LEU A 64 22.61 -13.10 -0.30
C LEU A 64 21.38 -12.23 -0.62
N ALA A 65 21.45 -10.93 -0.34
CA ALA A 65 20.38 -9.99 -0.67
C ALA A 65 20.19 -9.87 -2.19
N GLN A 66 21.26 -9.67 -2.94
CA GLN A 66 21.22 -9.50 -4.40
C GLN A 66 20.67 -10.74 -5.11
N ALA A 67 21.06 -11.94 -4.66
CA ALA A 67 20.56 -13.20 -5.20
C ALA A 67 19.02 -13.30 -5.07
N MET A 68 18.49 -12.91 -3.91
CA MET A 68 17.04 -12.84 -3.67
C MET A 68 16.35 -11.74 -4.49
N ILE A 69 16.94 -10.55 -4.60
CA ILE A 69 16.34 -9.41 -5.30
C ILE A 69 16.20 -9.64 -6.81
N ARG A 70 17.13 -10.42 -7.40
CA ARG A 70 17.09 -10.81 -8.82
C ARG A 70 15.91 -11.75 -9.15
N ARG A 71 15.41 -12.49 -8.16
CA ARG A 71 14.27 -13.41 -8.31
C ARG A 71 12.93 -12.65 -8.30
N ARG A 72 12.40 -12.36 -9.50
CA ARG A 72 11.14 -11.60 -9.69
C ARG A 72 9.90 -12.33 -9.17
N ASP A 73 9.94 -13.64 -9.07
CA ASP A 73 8.93 -14.54 -8.51
C ASP A 73 8.69 -14.34 -7.01
N LEU A 74 9.71 -13.89 -6.28
CA LEU A 74 9.64 -13.65 -4.83
C LEU A 74 9.08 -12.27 -4.47
N ARG A 75 8.88 -11.40 -5.48
CA ARG A 75 8.29 -10.08 -5.27
C ARG A 75 6.81 -10.22 -4.96
N SER A 76 6.35 -9.46 -3.96
CA SER A 76 4.92 -9.39 -3.65
C SER A 76 4.13 -8.87 -4.86
N TRP A 77 2.86 -9.25 -4.99
CA TRP A 77 1.98 -8.75 -6.06
C TRP A 77 1.95 -7.21 -6.13
N HIS A 78 1.99 -6.55 -4.97
CA HIS A 78 2.07 -5.08 -4.85
C HIS A 78 3.39 -4.51 -5.40
N ALA A 79 4.50 -5.25 -5.29
CA ALA A 79 5.78 -4.88 -5.90
C ALA A 79 5.88 -5.28 -7.39
N ARG A 80 5.09 -6.25 -7.84
CA ARG A 80 5.09 -6.75 -9.22
C ARG A 80 4.18 -5.92 -10.14
N ALA A 81 3.06 -5.43 -9.62
CA ALA A 81 2.12 -4.61 -10.36
C ALA A 81 1.48 -3.54 -9.44
N PRO A 82 2.25 -2.53 -8.98
CA PRO A 82 1.73 -1.46 -8.12
C PRO A 82 0.55 -0.72 -8.78
N TRP A 83 0.53 -0.63 -10.11
CA TRP A 83 -0.58 -0.07 -10.87
C TRP A 83 -1.90 -0.84 -10.67
N ALA A 84 -1.88 -2.17 -10.58
CA ALA A 84 -3.10 -2.96 -10.41
C ALA A 84 -3.69 -2.78 -9.01
N THR A 85 -2.83 -2.73 -7.99
CA THR A 85 -3.29 -2.60 -6.59
C THR A 85 -3.61 -1.16 -6.19
N LEU A 86 -2.92 -0.17 -6.76
CA LEU A 86 -3.07 1.23 -6.36
C LEU A 86 -3.93 2.04 -7.33
N VAL A 87 -4.01 1.65 -8.60
CA VAL A 87 -4.83 2.37 -9.58
C VAL A 87 -6.09 1.58 -9.86
N LEU A 88 -5.97 0.32 -10.27
CA LEU A 88 -7.14 -0.46 -10.70
C LEU A 88 -8.08 -0.79 -9.53
N ALA A 89 -7.56 -1.32 -8.42
CA ALA A 89 -8.40 -1.72 -7.29
C ALA A 89 -9.20 -0.56 -6.66
N PRO A 90 -8.62 0.62 -6.37
CA PRO A 90 -9.39 1.73 -5.82
C PRO A 90 -10.38 2.33 -6.82
N SER A 91 -10.02 2.35 -8.11
CA SER A 91 -10.95 2.80 -9.16
C SER A 91 -12.16 1.88 -9.27
N LEU A 92 -11.97 0.56 -9.17
CA LEU A 92 -13.07 -0.41 -9.17
C LEU A 92 -13.94 -0.28 -7.91
N ILE A 93 -13.35 -0.07 -6.73
CA ILE A 93 -14.08 0.17 -5.48
C ILE A 93 -14.92 1.45 -5.58
N LEU A 94 -14.34 2.53 -6.10
CA LEU A 94 -15.04 3.78 -6.32
C LEU A 94 -16.23 3.59 -7.27
N ALA A 95 -16.01 2.93 -8.42
CA ALA A 95 -17.07 2.64 -9.39
C ALA A 95 -18.20 1.79 -8.80
N ALA A 96 -17.85 0.73 -8.06
CA ALA A 96 -18.82 -0.13 -7.38
C ALA A 96 -19.62 0.63 -6.32
N GLY A 97 -18.97 1.50 -5.55
CA GLY A 97 -19.63 2.30 -4.52
C GLY A 97 -20.57 3.36 -5.11
N VAL A 98 -20.18 4.00 -6.21
CA VAL A 98 -21.08 4.89 -6.98
C VAL A 98 -22.27 4.12 -7.52
N ALA A 99 -22.05 2.94 -8.13
CA ALA A 99 -23.13 2.09 -8.62
C ALA A 99 -24.10 1.68 -7.49
N GLY A 100 -23.58 1.33 -6.31
CA GLY A 100 -24.38 1.05 -5.13
C GLY A 100 -25.25 2.24 -4.70
N CYS A 101 -24.69 3.47 -4.72
CA CYS A 101 -25.47 4.69 -4.42
C CYS A 101 -26.59 4.91 -5.45
N ILE A 102 -26.32 4.68 -6.74
CA ILE A 102 -27.34 4.78 -7.80
C ILE A 102 -28.47 3.76 -7.56
N LEU A 103 -28.13 2.50 -7.29
CA LEU A 103 -29.13 1.45 -7.02
C LEU A 103 -29.99 1.79 -5.80
N LEU A 104 -29.37 2.32 -4.74
CA LEU A 104 -30.09 2.73 -3.54
C LEU A 104 -31.05 3.90 -3.82
N LEU A 105 -30.63 4.91 -4.57
CA LEU A 105 -31.49 6.02 -4.99
C LEU A 105 -32.66 5.56 -5.86
N VAL A 106 -32.42 4.63 -6.79
CA VAL A 106 -33.47 4.02 -7.62
C VAL A 106 -34.47 3.27 -6.75
N ALA A 107 -34.00 2.48 -5.79
CA ALA A 107 -34.87 1.75 -4.87
C ALA A 107 -35.74 2.69 -4.03
N ILE A 108 -35.14 3.72 -3.41
CA ILE A 108 -35.86 4.73 -2.61
C ILE A 108 -36.99 5.39 -3.41
N ARG A 109 -36.69 5.76 -4.66
CA ARG A 109 -37.67 6.39 -5.55
C ARG A 109 -38.77 5.42 -5.99
N HIS A 110 -38.41 4.17 -6.27
CA HIS A 110 -39.35 3.14 -6.67
C HIS A 110 -40.35 2.79 -5.55
N TYR A 111 -39.88 2.71 -4.31
CA TYR A 111 -40.73 2.39 -3.15
C TYR A 111 -41.45 3.60 -2.56
N GLY A 112 -41.37 4.78 -3.19
CA GLY A 112 -42.12 5.98 -2.79
C GLY A 112 -41.79 6.50 -1.39
N ALA A 113 -40.61 6.17 -0.86
CA ALA A 113 -40.20 6.63 0.47
C ALA A 113 -39.96 8.15 0.42
N GLY A 114 -40.86 8.93 1.02
CA GLY A 114 -40.70 10.37 1.21
C GLY A 114 -39.45 10.65 2.04
N SER A 115 -38.34 10.93 1.37
CA SER A 115 -37.01 10.86 2.01
C SER A 115 -36.02 11.83 1.38
N GLY A 116 -36.46 13.05 1.08
CA GLY A 116 -35.59 14.11 0.52
C GLY A 116 -34.26 14.26 1.25
N GLY A 117 -34.26 14.18 2.59
CA GLY A 117 -33.02 14.20 3.37
C GLY A 117 -32.12 12.97 3.18
N LEU A 118 -32.70 11.79 2.92
CA LEU A 118 -31.96 10.55 2.70
C LEU A 118 -31.36 10.50 1.28
N THR A 119 -32.08 10.99 0.27
CA THR A 119 -31.55 11.12 -1.09
C THR A 119 -30.44 12.18 -1.18
N GLU A 120 -30.58 13.29 -0.45
CA GLU A 120 -29.50 14.29 -0.27
C GLU A 120 -28.28 13.69 0.43
N ALA A 121 -28.47 12.92 1.51
CA ALA A 121 -27.38 12.27 2.23
C ALA A 121 -26.62 11.26 1.36
N ILE A 122 -27.32 10.42 0.58
CA ILE A 122 -26.68 9.48 -0.36
C ILE A 122 -25.92 10.23 -1.46
N THR A 123 -26.49 11.32 -1.95
CA THR A 123 -25.84 12.15 -2.97
C THR A 123 -24.57 12.81 -2.43
N ALA A 124 -24.58 13.31 -1.19
CA ALA A 124 -23.40 13.85 -0.51
C ALA A 124 -22.34 12.76 -0.23
N LEU A 125 -22.78 11.56 0.19
CA LEU A 125 -21.90 10.40 0.41
C LEU A 125 -21.16 10.02 -0.87
N SER A 126 -21.89 9.88 -1.98
CA SER A 126 -21.36 9.58 -3.32
C SER A 126 -20.38 10.65 -3.79
N ASN A 127 -20.78 11.92 -3.74
CA ASN A 127 -20.07 12.98 -4.44
C ASN A 127 -18.89 13.56 -3.64
N LEU A 128 -18.85 13.38 -2.32
CA LEU A 128 -17.84 13.99 -1.45
C LEU A 128 -17.09 12.94 -0.62
N ILE A 129 -17.81 12.07 0.08
CA ILE A 129 -17.22 11.21 1.10
C ILE A 129 -16.50 10.00 0.47
N LEU A 130 -17.11 9.36 -0.53
CA LEU A 130 -16.56 8.17 -1.18
C LEU A 130 -15.16 8.40 -1.80
N PRO A 131 -14.94 9.46 -2.61
CA PRO A 131 -13.64 9.74 -3.21
C PRO A 131 -12.56 10.04 -2.16
N ILE A 132 -12.92 10.73 -1.07
CA ILE A 132 -12.01 11.04 0.03
C ILE A 132 -11.59 9.76 0.75
N LEU A 133 -12.54 8.91 1.12
CA LEU A 133 -12.26 7.62 1.77
C LEU A 133 -11.40 6.70 0.88
N CYS A 134 -11.66 6.68 -0.43
CA CYS A 134 -10.83 5.95 -1.38
C CYS A 134 -9.40 6.52 -1.42
N GLY A 135 -9.24 7.85 -1.49
CA GLY A 135 -7.92 8.48 -1.43
C GLY A 135 -7.16 8.20 -0.11
N TRP A 136 -7.86 8.22 1.02
CA TRP A 136 -7.28 7.93 2.33
C TRP A 136 -6.83 6.47 2.46
N SER A 137 -7.62 5.52 1.93
CA SER A 137 -7.22 4.11 1.93
C SER A 137 -5.99 3.86 1.05
N ILE A 138 -5.89 4.52 -0.12
CA ILE A 138 -4.67 4.51 -0.95
C ILE A 138 -3.48 5.07 -0.17
N ALA A 139 -3.64 6.23 0.48
CA ALA A 139 -2.57 6.86 1.25
C ALA A 139 -2.09 5.95 2.41
N ALA A 140 -3.02 5.34 3.15
CA ALA A 140 -2.71 4.42 4.24
C ALA A 140 -1.95 3.17 3.75
N ILE A 141 -2.38 2.59 2.62
CA ILE A 141 -1.70 1.42 2.01
C ILE A 141 -0.31 1.82 1.51
N ALA A 142 -0.20 2.97 0.83
CA ALA A 142 1.07 3.48 0.30
C ALA A 142 2.12 3.69 1.40
N VAL A 143 1.71 4.29 2.53
CA VAL A 143 2.57 4.52 3.70
C VAL A 143 2.96 3.19 4.35
N ARG A 144 2.01 2.27 4.54
CA ARG A 144 2.29 0.95 5.13
C ARG A 144 3.24 0.10 4.28
N GLN A 145 3.13 0.20 2.96
CA GLN A 145 3.92 -0.60 2.03
C GLN A 145 5.22 0.07 1.59
N ARG A 146 5.55 1.27 2.10
CA ARG A 146 6.77 2.05 1.76
C ARG A 146 7.02 2.13 0.24
N LEU A 147 5.95 2.29 -0.52
CA LEU A 147 6.00 2.29 -1.98
C LEU A 147 6.66 3.58 -2.50
N GLN A 148 7.23 3.51 -3.70
CA GLN A 148 7.78 4.68 -4.38
C GLN A 148 6.68 5.74 -4.56
N PRO A 149 6.96 7.03 -4.26
CA PRO A 149 5.94 8.07 -4.16
C PRO A 149 5.22 8.36 -5.48
N VAL A 150 5.82 8.03 -6.63
CA VAL A 150 5.23 8.26 -7.97
C VAL A 150 3.88 7.56 -8.12
N TRP A 151 3.76 6.30 -7.69
CA TRP A 151 2.54 5.50 -7.89
C TRP A 151 1.35 5.96 -7.04
N PRO A 152 1.50 6.23 -5.73
CA PRO A 152 0.46 6.84 -4.92
C PRO A 152 -0.01 8.18 -5.47
N THR A 153 0.89 9.04 -5.95
CA THR A 153 0.50 10.34 -6.52
C THR A 153 -0.35 10.16 -7.78
N VAL A 154 0.06 9.27 -8.70
CA VAL A 154 -0.72 8.95 -9.90
C VAL A 154 -2.10 8.38 -9.54
N ALA A 155 -2.15 7.47 -8.57
CA ALA A 155 -3.40 6.90 -8.09
C ALA A 155 -4.36 7.95 -7.50
N LEU A 156 -3.84 8.85 -6.66
CA LEU A 156 -4.64 9.93 -6.06
C LEU A 156 -5.17 10.90 -7.11
N ILE A 157 -4.37 11.24 -8.13
CA ILE A 157 -4.80 12.08 -9.26
C ILE A 157 -5.93 11.39 -10.02
N ILE A 158 -5.80 10.10 -10.34
CA ILE A 158 -6.82 9.34 -11.07
C ILE A 158 -8.12 9.25 -10.26
N VAL A 159 -8.05 8.94 -8.96
CA VAL A 159 -9.24 8.87 -8.10
C VAL A 159 -9.90 10.23 -7.94
N ALA A 160 -9.12 11.30 -7.78
CA ALA A 160 -9.67 12.67 -7.72
C ALA A 160 -10.36 13.04 -9.04
N LEU A 161 -9.75 12.69 -10.18
CA LEU A 161 -10.33 12.92 -11.51
C LEU A 161 -11.64 12.13 -11.69
N LEU A 162 -11.62 10.82 -11.46
CA LEU A 162 -12.81 9.96 -11.60
C LEU A 162 -13.94 10.39 -10.65
N GLY A 163 -13.62 10.68 -9.38
CA GLY A 163 -14.61 11.16 -8.40
C GLY A 163 -15.17 12.54 -8.74
N SER A 164 -14.44 13.36 -9.49
CA SER A 164 -14.90 14.66 -9.96
C SER A 164 -15.69 14.61 -11.27
N MET A 165 -15.57 13.53 -12.03
CA MET A 165 -16.30 13.35 -13.28
C MET A 165 -17.74 12.89 -13.06
N VAL A 166 -18.00 12.15 -11.98
CA VAL A 166 -19.30 11.55 -11.72
C VAL A 166 -20.06 12.37 -10.69
N HIS A 167 -21.22 12.89 -11.07
CA HIS A 167 -22.10 13.62 -10.16
C HIS A 167 -23.50 13.02 -10.18
N LEU A 168 -24.02 12.71 -8.98
CA LEU A 168 -25.42 12.36 -8.78
C LEU A 168 -26.22 13.60 -8.39
N GLY A 169 -27.40 13.79 -8.98
CA GLY A 169 -28.36 14.83 -8.63
C GLY A 169 -29.61 14.27 -7.96
N ALA A 170 -29.92 14.75 -6.76
CA ALA A 170 -30.99 14.22 -5.92
C ALA A 170 -32.41 14.49 -6.46
N HIS A 171 -32.66 15.68 -7.04
CA HIS A 171 -34.03 16.11 -7.39
C HIS A 171 -34.60 15.40 -8.61
N ASN A 172 -33.79 15.10 -9.63
CA ASN A 172 -34.25 14.49 -10.88
C ASN A 172 -33.62 13.12 -11.18
N LEU A 173 -32.84 12.55 -10.26
CA LEU A 173 -31.96 11.40 -10.52
C LEU A 173 -31.16 11.62 -11.81
N THR A 174 -30.35 12.67 -11.82
CA THR A 174 -29.44 12.94 -12.92
C THR A 174 -28.10 12.30 -12.64
N VAL A 175 -27.58 11.54 -13.60
CA VAL A 175 -26.19 11.08 -13.60
C VAL A 175 -25.47 11.95 -14.62
N GLY A 176 -24.64 12.86 -14.13
CA GLY A 176 -23.80 13.71 -14.97
C GLY A 176 -22.41 13.10 -15.07
N ILE A 177 -21.90 12.98 -16.31
CA ILE A 177 -20.48 12.77 -16.59
C ILE A 177 -19.99 14.04 -17.27
N GLY A 178 -19.10 14.79 -16.62
CA GLY A 178 -18.59 16.05 -17.15
C GLY A 178 -17.27 16.46 -16.51
N MET A 179 -16.51 17.36 -17.15
CA MET A 179 -15.38 17.97 -16.46
C MET A 179 -15.93 18.73 -15.25
N PRO A 180 -15.39 18.50 -14.04
CA PRO A 180 -15.84 19.22 -12.86
C PRO A 180 -15.60 20.72 -13.04
N PRO A 181 -16.34 21.59 -12.34
CA PRO A 181 -15.82 22.93 -12.07
C PRO A 181 -14.44 22.77 -11.40
N ASP A 182 -13.43 23.50 -11.88
CA ASP A 182 -12.01 23.38 -11.48
C ASP A 182 -11.81 23.26 -9.95
N MET A 183 -12.69 23.91 -9.19
CA MET A 183 -12.71 23.92 -7.73
C MET A 183 -12.95 22.54 -7.08
N ARG A 184 -13.79 21.65 -7.67
CA ARG A 184 -14.08 20.32 -7.09
C ARG A 184 -12.93 19.35 -7.27
N PHE A 185 -12.30 19.38 -8.46
CA PHE A 185 -11.08 18.61 -8.68
C PHE A 185 -9.98 19.07 -7.71
N ALA A 186 -9.77 20.38 -7.59
CA ALA A 186 -8.80 20.94 -6.67
C ALA A 186 -9.09 20.56 -5.21
N LEU A 187 -10.36 20.60 -4.78
CA LEU A 187 -10.77 20.21 -3.42
C LEU A 187 -10.53 18.71 -3.16
N ASN A 188 -10.96 17.83 -4.07
CA ASN A 188 -10.74 16.40 -3.95
C ASN A 188 -9.24 16.07 -3.94
N LEU A 189 -8.47 16.71 -4.81
CA LEU A 189 -7.03 16.52 -4.88
C LEU A 189 -6.35 17.00 -3.58
N LEU A 190 -6.71 18.18 -3.06
CA LEU A 190 -6.19 18.70 -1.79
C LEU A 190 -6.55 17.80 -0.61
N LEU A 191 -7.80 17.36 -0.49
CA LEU A 191 -8.28 16.52 0.61
C LEU A 191 -7.73 15.10 0.57
N THR A 192 -7.39 14.59 -0.61
CA THR A 192 -6.78 13.26 -0.77
C THR A 192 -5.25 13.31 -0.67
N LEU A 193 -4.61 14.43 -1.03
CA LEU A 193 -3.16 14.64 -0.86
C LEU A 193 -2.77 15.04 0.56
N SER A 194 -3.60 15.79 1.29
CA SER A 194 -3.25 16.30 2.62
C SER A 194 -2.83 15.21 3.61
N PRO A 195 -3.53 14.06 3.74
CA PRO A 195 -3.12 13.01 4.67
C PRO A 195 -1.84 12.33 4.19
N TYR A 196 -1.67 12.17 2.86
CA TYR A 196 -0.47 11.59 2.29
C TYR A 196 0.77 12.43 2.58
N LEU A 197 0.69 13.76 2.41
CA LEU A 197 1.79 14.68 2.69
C LEU A 197 2.11 14.74 4.19
N VAL A 198 1.09 14.78 5.04
CA VAL A 198 1.26 14.76 6.50
C VAL A 198 1.91 13.45 6.93
N TRP A 199 1.38 12.29 6.52
CA TRP A 199 1.99 11.00 6.87
C TRP A 199 3.40 10.83 6.32
N ARG A 200 3.65 11.27 5.08
CA ARG A 200 5.00 11.23 4.51
C ARG A 200 5.99 12.06 5.32
N ARG A 201 5.61 13.28 5.71
CA ARG A 201 6.47 14.18 6.48
C ARG A 201 6.74 13.66 7.89
N TRP A 202 5.77 13.01 8.53
CA TRP A 202 5.89 12.51 9.89
C TRP A 202 6.55 11.11 9.99
N LEU A 203 6.38 10.23 9.00
CA LEU A 203 6.97 8.88 9.02
C LEU A 203 8.36 8.77 8.39
N MET A 204 8.77 9.70 7.52
CA MET A 204 10.07 9.65 6.83
C MET A 204 11.24 10.50 7.38
N PRO A 205 11.21 11.15 8.58
CA PRO A 205 12.41 11.83 9.09
C PRO A 205 13.65 10.92 9.18
N ALA A 206 13.47 9.61 9.36
CA ALA A 206 14.57 8.66 9.57
C ALA A 206 15.32 8.19 8.31
N LEU A 207 15.02 8.71 7.11
CA LEU A 207 15.63 8.25 5.85
C LEU A 207 16.58 9.27 5.20
N ASP A 208 16.50 10.56 5.54
CA ASP A 208 17.36 11.60 4.94
C ASP A 208 18.70 11.80 5.68
N ASP A 209 18.84 11.29 6.91
CA ASP A 209 20.12 11.33 7.67
C ASP A 209 21.18 10.30 7.19
N SER A 210 20.94 9.62 6.06
CA SER A 210 21.85 8.58 5.55
C SER A 210 22.24 8.73 4.07
N ARG A 211 22.11 9.95 3.51
CA ARG A 211 22.66 10.29 2.20
C ARG A 211 23.99 11.03 2.31
#